data_AF-A0A9P9EQ73-F1
#
_entry.id   AF-A0A9P9EQ73-F1
#
_cell.length_a   1.000
_cell.length_b   1.000
_cell.length_c   1.000
_cell.angle_alpha   90.00
_cell.angle_beta   90.00
_cell.angle_gamma   90.00
#
_symmetry.space_group_name_H-M   'P 1'
#
loop_
_entity.id
_entity.type
_entity.pdbx_description
1 polymer ?
#
loop_
_entity_poly.entity_id
_entity_poly.type
_entity_poly.pdbx_seq_one_letter_code
_entity_poly.pdbx_strand_id
1 'polypeptide(L)'
;MASAAPILTPALLAAIRRQPDLPRNSWYFITATTLSILNRPDELHKVYKQAIEEGLDTSEAVTRSEDQLNVSRRIREALVKASAVGGMPKTINALLALKATTPEELLDAPGHEIPTSRFRDIYETPASHVLQRGQTFFDKLYGKISRRVMGQMDRSGSADLGLMARLVYGYILSNTDALTPVETSYVLIASLIPQDVNPQLKGHLRGALNGGASVAEVRAVRDVVIKICEASGMERLSADAVGGWGWRSEVASV
;
A
#
# COMPACT_ATOMS: atom_id res chain seq x y z
N MET A 1 22.85 12.66 13.58
CA MET A 1 22.51 11.22 13.50
C MET A 1 23.14 10.69 12.22
N ALA A 2 23.82 9.54 12.27
CA ALA A 2 24.34 8.92 11.05
C ALA A 2 23.18 8.60 10.11
N SER A 3 23.31 8.95 8.82
CA SER A 3 22.32 8.58 7.80
C SER A 3 22.32 7.05 7.68
N ALA A 4 21.14 6.43 7.77
CA ALA A 4 21.02 5.00 7.61
C ALA A 4 21.46 4.60 6.19
N ALA A 5 22.06 3.41 6.04
CA ALA A 5 22.53 2.94 4.74
C ALA A 5 21.40 2.98 3.69
N PRO A 6 21.67 3.45 2.47
CA PRO A 6 20.63 3.60 1.46
C PRO A 6 20.13 2.23 0.97
N ILE A 7 18.82 2.08 0.85
CA ILE A 7 18.21 0.83 0.35
C ILE A 7 18.04 0.87 -1.17
N LEU A 8 17.50 1.97 -1.69
CA LEU A 8 17.19 2.10 -3.10
C LEU A 8 18.43 2.52 -3.90
N THR A 9 19.23 1.53 -4.29
CA THR A 9 20.30 1.75 -5.28
C THR A 9 19.70 1.97 -6.68
N PRO A 10 20.42 2.64 -7.60
CA PRO A 10 19.96 2.77 -8.99
C PRO A 10 19.69 1.42 -9.66
N ALA A 11 20.50 0.41 -9.36
CA ALA A 11 20.34 -0.94 -9.88
C ALA A 11 19.04 -1.60 -9.37
N LEU A 12 18.73 -1.47 -8.07
CA LEU A 12 17.50 -2.00 -7.50
C LEU A 12 16.26 -1.30 -8.08
N LEU A 13 16.28 0.03 -8.18
CA LEU A 13 15.18 0.77 -8.80
C LEU A 13 14.95 0.34 -10.26
N ALA A 14 16.02 0.17 -11.03
CA ALA A 14 15.92 -0.30 -12.40
C ALA A 14 15.43 -1.76 -12.49
N ALA A 15 15.73 -2.61 -11.50
CA ALA A 15 15.20 -3.97 -11.41
C ALA A 15 13.70 -3.99 -11.07
N ILE A 16 13.27 -3.14 -10.12
CA ILE A 16 11.85 -2.99 -9.75
C ILE A 16 11.03 -2.52 -10.96
N ARG A 17 11.50 -1.48 -11.66
CA ARG A 17 10.80 -0.91 -12.82
C ARG A 17 10.71 -1.86 -14.01
N ARG A 18 11.68 -2.76 -14.15
CA ARG A 18 11.73 -3.77 -15.22
C ARG A 18 11.19 -5.14 -14.78
N GLN A 19 10.58 -5.23 -13.59
CA GLN A 19 9.98 -6.47 -13.11
C GLN A 19 8.94 -6.95 -14.12
N PRO A 20 9.11 -8.17 -14.69
CA PRO A 20 8.10 -8.75 -15.57
C PRO A 20 6.76 -8.89 -14.86
N ASP A 21 5.68 -8.69 -15.61
CA ASP A 21 4.29 -8.79 -15.16
C ASP A 21 3.89 -7.82 -14.02
N LEU A 22 4.76 -6.88 -13.64
CA LEU A 22 4.37 -5.85 -12.69
C LEU A 22 3.33 -4.93 -13.36
N PRO A 23 2.16 -4.69 -12.73
CA PRO A 23 1.14 -3.82 -13.30
C PRO A 23 1.70 -2.44 -13.64
N ARG A 24 1.30 -1.90 -14.79
CA ARG A 24 1.73 -0.56 -15.22
C ARG A 24 1.38 0.48 -14.16
N ASN A 25 2.23 1.50 -14.03
CA ASN A 25 2.01 2.62 -13.10
C ASN A 25 1.75 2.18 -11.65
N SER A 26 2.37 1.06 -11.21
CA SER A 26 2.21 0.54 -9.85
C SER A 26 3.49 0.50 -9.02
N TRP A 27 4.65 0.45 -9.68
CA TRP A 27 5.94 0.25 -9.02
C TRP A 27 6.20 1.27 -7.92
N TYR A 28 5.87 2.54 -8.14
CA TYR A 28 6.20 3.63 -7.24
C TYR A 28 5.41 3.55 -5.93
N PHE A 29 4.11 3.25 -5.98
CA PHE A 29 3.30 3.21 -4.76
C PHE A 29 3.54 1.90 -3.99
N ILE A 30 3.81 0.79 -4.67
CA ILE A 30 4.24 -0.47 -4.05
C ILE A 30 5.57 -0.27 -3.30
N THR A 31 6.53 0.39 -3.95
CA THR A 31 7.84 0.68 -3.35
C THR A 31 7.71 1.62 -2.17
N ALA A 32 6.96 2.72 -2.32
CA ALA A 32 6.73 3.69 -1.25
C ALA A 32 6.03 3.06 -0.02
N THR A 33 5.00 2.24 -0.24
CA THR A 33 4.33 1.50 0.82
C THR A 33 5.29 0.57 1.55
N THR A 34 6.09 -0.20 0.81
CA THR A 34 7.07 -1.14 1.39
C THR A 34 8.08 -0.39 2.28
N LEU A 35 8.66 0.70 1.79
CA LEU A 35 9.59 1.54 2.54
C LEU A 35 8.95 2.17 3.77
N SER A 36 7.69 2.61 3.67
CA SER A 36 6.93 3.12 4.81
C SER A 36 6.83 2.06 5.92
N ILE A 37 6.49 0.82 5.57
CA ILE A 37 6.40 -0.27 6.55
C ILE A 37 7.76 -0.65 7.13
N LEU A 38 8.82 -0.62 6.33
CA LEU A 38 10.19 -0.80 6.78
C LEU A 38 10.71 0.38 7.63
N ASN A 39 9.89 1.42 7.84
CA ASN A 39 10.23 2.65 8.56
C ASN A 39 11.43 3.38 7.93
N ARG A 40 11.41 3.48 6.59
CA ARG A 40 12.43 4.18 5.77
C ARG A 40 11.83 5.35 4.98
N PRO A 41 11.22 6.33 5.66
CA PRO A 41 10.66 7.52 5.01
C PRO A 41 11.73 8.36 4.31
N ASP A 42 12.99 8.24 4.74
CA ASP A 42 14.16 8.90 4.14
C ASP A 42 14.40 8.49 2.68
N GLU A 43 13.92 7.33 2.25
CA GLU A 43 14.09 6.82 0.88
C GLU A 43 12.97 7.30 -0.09
N LEU A 44 11.86 7.84 0.43
CA LEU A 44 10.67 8.14 -0.38
C LEU A 44 10.91 9.22 -1.44
N HIS A 45 11.80 10.18 -1.17
CA HIS A 45 12.14 11.22 -2.15
C HIS A 45 12.70 10.64 -3.46
N LYS A 46 13.46 9.54 -3.38
CA LYS A 46 14.05 8.88 -4.57
C LYS A 46 12.97 8.25 -5.44
N VAL A 47 12.01 7.57 -4.79
CA VAL A 47 10.86 6.96 -5.47
C VAL A 47 10.02 8.04 -6.11
N TYR A 48 9.66 9.07 -5.34
CA TYR A 48 8.79 10.14 -5.78
C TYR A 48 9.38 10.89 -6.98
N LYS A 49 10.64 11.33 -6.87
CA LYS A 49 11.35 12.02 -7.97
C LYS A 49 11.33 11.21 -9.26
N GLN A 50 11.71 9.93 -9.20
CA GLN A 50 11.70 9.09 -10.39
C GLN A 50 10.31 8.85 -10.96
N ALA A 51 9.28 8.75 -10.11
CA ALA A 51 7.92 8.50 -10.55
C ALA A 51 7.29 9.71 -11.26
N ILE A 52 7.58 10.94 -10.80
CA ILE A 52 7.08 12.17 -11.45
C ILE A 52 7.91 12.59 -12.66
N GLU A 53 9.14 12.06 -12.80
CA GLU A 53 10.03 12.28 -13.96
C GLU A 53 9.84 11.20 -15.05
N GLU A 54 9.12 10.11 -14.76
CA GLU A 54 8.88 9.03 -15.71
C GLU A 54 7.90 9.45 -16.81
N GLY A 55 8.23 9.15 -18.07
CA GLY A 55 7.35 9.41 -19.22
C GLY A 55 7.26 10.87 -19.65
N LEU A 56 8.11 11.76 -19.10
CA LEU A 56 8.07 13.19 -19.38
C LEU A 56 8.61 13.60 -20.76
N ASP A 57 9.31 12.71 -21.46
CA ASP A 57 10.09 13.06 -22.66
C ASP A 57 9.24 13.36 -23.91
N THR A 58 7.94 13.02 -23.92
CA THR A 58 7.09 13.15 -25.12
C THR A 58 5.71 13.78 -24.90
N SER A 59 5.40 14.20 -23.67
CA SER A 59 4.05 14.70 -23.31
C SER A 59 3.96 16.23 -23.29
N GLU A 60 2.80 16.77 -23.68
CA GLU A 60 2.50 18.20 -23.56
C GLU A 60 2.54 18.66 -22.09
N ALA A 61 2.83 19.94 -21.86
CA ALA A 61 3.05 20.46 -20.50
C ALA A 61 1.85 20.28 -19.55
N VAL A 62 0.61 20.37 -20.07
CA VAL A 62 -0.62 20.18 -19.29
C VAL A 62 -0.77 18.72 -18.87
N THR A 63 -0.67 17.79 -19.82
CA THR A 63 -0.75 16.35 -19.57
C THR A 63 0.33 15.88 -18.62
N ARG A 64 1.56 16.41 -18.76
CA ARG A 64 2.65 16.19 -17.79
C ARG A 64 2.23 16.55 -16.36
N SER A 65 1.64 17.73 -16.16
CA SER A 65 1.22 18.19 -14.83
C SER A 65 0.13 17.30 -14.23
N GLU A 66 -0.85 16.90 -15.04
CA GLU A 66 -1.92 15.98 -14.63
C GLU A 66 -1.39 14.60 -14.24
N ASP A 67 -0.46 14.04 -15.02
CA ASP A 67 0.19 12.76 -14.73
C ASP A 67 0.99 12.81 -13.43
N GLN A 68 1.77 13.88 -13.22
CA GLN A 68 2.53 14.10 -12.00
C GLN A 68 1.61 14.23 -10.78
N LEU A 69 0.50 14.95 -10.91
CA LEU A 69 -0.49 15.09 -9.85
C LEU A 69 -1.16 13.75 -9.54
N ASN A 70 -1.48 12.96 -10.56
CA ASN A 70 -2.05 11.62 -10.41
C ASN A 70 -1.08 10.67 -9.68
N VAL A 71 0.20 10.62 -10.08
CA VAL A 71 1.25 9.85 -9.37
C VAL A 71 1.34 10.26 -7.91
N SER A 72 1.35 11.57 -7.65
CA SER A 72 1.44 12.14 -6.30
C SER A 72 0.27 11.69 -5.41
N ARG A 73 -0.95 11.77 -5.93
CA ARG A 73 -2.17 11.34 -5.24
C ARG A 73 -2.20 9.83 -5.00
N ARG A 74 -1.74 9.03 -5.96
CA ARG A 74 -1.67 7.56 -5.84
C ARG A 74 -0.66 7.11 -4.79
N ILE A 75 0.49 7.78 -4.67
CA ILE A 75 1.46 7.52 -3.58
C ILE A 75 0.85 7.89 -2.23
N ARG A 76 0.26 9.09 -2.10
CA ARG A 76 -0.40 9.52 -0.85
C ARG A 76 -1.49 8.53 -0.44
N GLU A 77 -2.32 8.12 -1.38
CA GLU A 77 -3.39 7.15 -1.16
C GLU A 77 -2.85 5.80 -0.66
N ALA A 78 -1.80 5.28 -1.29
CA ALA A 78 -1.18 4.02 -0.87
C ALA A 78 -0.62 4.10 0.55
N LEU A 79 0.01 5.22 0.93
CA LEU A 79 0.53 5.44 2.29
C LEU A 79 -0.59 5.56 3.34
N VAL A 80 -1.69 6.23 3.00
CA VAL A 80 -2.89 6.29 3.86
C VAL A 80 -3.49 4.89 4.03
N LYS A 81 -3.66 4.13 2.95
CA LYS A 81 -4.19 2.76 3.03
C LYS A 81 -3.28 1.80 3.78
N ALA A 82 -1.96 1.98 3.68
CA ALA A 82 -0.99 1.19 4.44
C ALA A 82 -1.17 1.34 5.96
N SER A 83 -1.71 2.47 6.45
CA SER A 83 -1.98 2.66 7.89
C SER A 83 -2.92 1.60 8.48
N ALA A 84 -3.78 1.01 7.66
CA ALA A 84 -4.73 -0.04 8.05
C ALA A 84 -4.05 -1.26 8.69
N VAL A 85 -2.82 -1.57 8.27
CA VAL A 85 -2.06 -2.73 8.75
C VAL A 85 -0.63 -2.40 9.19
N GLY A 86 -0.15 -1.19 8.87
CA GLY A 86 1.18 -0.69 9.23
C GLY A 86 1.21 0.32 10.36
N GLY A 87 0.04 0.84 10.75
CA GLY A 87 -0.13 1.83 11.82
C GLY A 87 0.12 3.27 11.40
N MET A 88 -0.55 4.19 12.09
CA MET A 88 -0.47 5.64 11.85
C MET A 88 0.95 6.23 11.97
N PRO A 89 1.81 5.87 12.93
CA PRO A 89 3.12 6.52 13.09
C PRO A 89 4.01 6.43 11.85
N LYS A 90 4.09 5.25 11.22
CA LYS A 90 4.88 5.05 9.99
C LYS A 90 4.29 5.83 8.83
N THR A 91 2.96 5.82 8.68
CA THR A 91 2.25 6.60 7.66
C THR A 91 2.47 8.11 7.83
N ILE A 92 2.45 8.64 9.05
CA ILE A 92 2.71 10.06 9.34
C ILE A 92 4.13 10.43 8.90
N ASN A 93 5.13 9.65 9.34
CA ASN A 93 6.52 9.90 8.95
C ASN A 93 6.71 9.85 7.42
N ALA A 94 6.10 8.89 6.76
CA ALA A 94 6.15 8.74 5.30
C ALA A 94 5.51 9.91 4.56
N LEU A 95 4.30 10.32 4.95
CA LEU A 95 3.59 11.44 4.31
C LEU A 95 4.29 12.78 4.55
N LEU A 96 4.86 13.00 5.74
CA LEU A 96 5.63 14.22 6.02
C LEU A 96 6.93 14.27 5.22
N ALA A 97 7.65 13.15 5.11
CA ALA A 97 8.85 13.06 4.27
C ALA A 97 8.54 13.26 2.79
N LEU A 98 7.42 12.69 2.30
CA LEU A 98 6.94 12.90 0.94
C LEU A 98 6.64 14.38 0.69
N LYS A 99 5.83 15.01 1.56
CA LYS A 99 5.47 16.44 1.49
C LYS A 99 6.69 17.35 1.39
N ALA A 100 7.77 17.05 2.12
CA ALA A 100 8.99 17.86 2.10
C ALA A 100 9.69 17.90 0.73
N THR A 101 9.36 16.99 -0.18
CA THR A 101 9.95 16.88 -1.52
C THR A 101 8.94 17.02 -2.66
N THR A 102 7.66 17.19 -2.33
CA THR A 102 6.59 17.42 -3.29
C THR A 102 6.55 18.89 -3.68
N PRO A 103 6.66 19.25 -4.98
CA PRO A 103 6.41 20.61 -5.46
C PRO A 103 5.05 21.13 -5.01
N GLU A 104 4.94 22.43 -4.74
CA GLU A 104 3.73 23.03 -4.15
C GLU A 104 2.51 22.85 -5.05
N GLU A 105 2.70 22.93 -6.35
CA GLU A 105 1.68 22.69 -7.38
C GLU A 105 1.16 21.26 -7.44
N LEU A 106 1.88 20.29 -6.84
CA LEU A 106 1.48 18.88 -6.75
C LEU A 106 0.94 18.49 -5.36
N LEU A 107 0.86 19.44 -4.43
CA LEU A 107 0.19 19.28 -3.14
C LEU A 107 -1.31 19.51 -3.30
N ASP A 108 -2.12 18.73 -2.58
CA ASP A 108 -3.55 19.04 -2.46
C ASP A 108 -3.70 20.26 -1.54
N ALA A 109 -4.15 21.40 -2.08
CA ALA A 109 -4.34 22.63 -1.31
C ALA A 109 -5.69 22.61 -0.56
N PRO A 110 -5.77 23.26 0.62
CA PRO A 110 -7.05 23.47 1.32
C PRO A 110 -8.07 24.17 0.41
N GLY A 111 -9.25 23.57 0.23
CA GLY A 111 -10.32 24.13 -0.61
C GLY A 111 -10.37 23.61 -2.06
N HIS A 112 -9.37 22.84 -2.50
CA HIS A 112 -9.48 22.08 -3.75
C HIS A 112 -10.23 20.76 -3.53
N GLU A 113 -10.92 20.30 -4.58
CA GLU A 113 -11.56 18.99 -4.56
C GLU A 113 -10.47 17.91 -4.50
N ILE A 114 -10.31 17.33 -3.30
CA ILE A 114 -9.45 16.17 -3.08
C ILE A 114 -10.18 14.98 -3.71
N PRO A 115 -9.52 14.19 -4.59
CA PRO A 115 -10.21 13.12 -5.31
C PRO A 115 -10.75 12.04 -4.37
N THR A 116 -10.16 11.90 -3.18
CA THR A 116 -10.64 10.92 -2.20
C THR A 116 -11.87 11.45 -1.47
N SER A 117 -12.97 10.71 -1.48
CA SER A 117 -14.19 11.02 -0.73
C SER A 117 -14.05 11.12 0.80
N ARG A 118 -12.85 10.92 1.38
CA ARG A 118 -12.68 10.73 2.84
C ARG A 118 -13.16 11.89 3.70
N PHE A 119 -12.98 13.14 3.27
CA PHE A 119 -13.51 14.28 4.01
C PHE A 119 -15.03 14.19 4.09
N ARG A 120 -15.69 13.99 2.94
CA ARG A 120 -17.14 13.80 2.87
C ARG A 120 -17.60 12.56 3.61
N ASP A 121 -16.83 11.46 3.58
CA ASP A 121 -17.17 10.24 4.32
C ASP A 121 -17.26 10.47 5.83
N ILE A 122 -16.44 11.37 6.38
CA ILE A 122 -16.42 11.69 7.82
C ILE A 122 -17.53 12.69 8.20
N TYR A 123 -17.75 13.73 7.38
CA TYR A 123 -18.56 14.88 7.79
C TYR A 123 -19.94 14.95 7.12
N GLU A 124 -20.15 14.31 5.97
CA GLU A 124 -21.33 14.52 5.12
C GLU A 124 -22.07 13.22 4.78
N THR A 125 -21.34 12.13 4.57
CA THR A 125 -21.91 10.85 4.15
C THR A 125 -22.41 10.09 5.37
N PRO A 126 -23.65 9.57 5.36
CA PRO A 126 -24.14 8.72 6.44
C PRO A 126 -23.20 7.54 6.71
N ALA A 127 -22.83 7.32 7.97
CA ALA A 127 -21.88 6.26 8.34
C ALA A 127 -22.32 4.87 7.86
N SER A 128 -23.63 4.60 7.81
CA SER A 128 -24.19 3.37 7.26
C SER A 128 -23.79 3.12 5.80
N HIS A 129 -23.74 4.17 4.96
CA HIS A 129 -23.35 4.06 3.55
C HIS A 129 -21.85 3.74 3.42
N VAL A 130 -21.02 4.41 4.23
CA VAL A 130 -19.56 4.15 4.26
C VAL A 130 -19.27 2.72 4.71
N LEU A 131 -19.98 2.25 5.76
CA LEU A 131 -19.85 0.88 6.25
C LEU A 131 -20.37 -0.15 5.25
N GLN A 132 -21.44 0.15 4.51
CA GLN A 132 -21.96 -0.72 3.44
C GLN A 132 -20.97 -0.82 2.26
N ARG A 133 -20.35 0.29 1.86
CA ARG A 133 -19.26 0.30 0.87
C ARG A 133 -18.09 -0.56 1.36
N GLY A 134 -17.72 -0.42 2.62
CA GLY A 134 -16.72 -1.25 3.30
C GLY A 134 -17.04 -2.75 3.25
N GLN A 135 -18.27 -3.12 3.61
CA GLN A 135 -18.74 -4.51 3.56
C GLN A 135 -18.70 -5.07 2.14
N THR A 136 -19.15 -4.30 1.16
CA THR A 136 -19.13 -4.69 -0.27
C THR A 136 -17.70 -4.93 -0.75
N PHE A 137 -16.78 -4.05 -0.38
CA PHE A 137 -15.36 -4.19 -0.69
C PHE A 137 -14.77 -5.44 -0.03
N PHE A 138 -15.06 -5.67 1.25
CA PHE A 138 -14.61 -6.84 2.01
C PHE A 138 -15.11 -8.15 1.39
N ASP A 139 -16.39 -8.19 1.00
CA ASP A 139 -16.99 -9.36 0.36
C ASP A 139 -16.39 -9.63 -1.02
N LYS A 140 -16.08 -8.59 -1.79
CA LYS A 140 -15.35 -8.74 -3.06
C LYS A 140 -13.96 -9.34 -2.85
N LEU A 141 -13.22 -8.85 -1.85
CA LEU A 141 -11.87 -9.29 -1.55
C LEU A 141 -11.84 -10.75 -1.08
N TYR A 142 -12.66 -11.11 -0.10
CA TYR A 142 -12.63 -12.44 0.52
C TYR A 142 -13.57 -13.46 -0.15
N GLY A 143 -14.48 -13.02 -1.01
CA GLY A 143 -15.42 -13.86 -1.74
C GLY A 143 -16.19 -14.79 -0.79
N LYS A 144 -16.24 -16.09 -1.14
CA LYS A 144 -17.02 -17.10 -0.42
C LYS A 144 -16.67 -17.24 1.07
N ILE A 145 -15.46 -16.84 1.49
CA ILE A 145 -15.02 -16.98 2.88
C ILE A 145 -15.22 -15.71 3.72
N SER A 146 -15.76 -14.61 3.16
CA SER A 146 -15.88 -13.33 3.85
C SER A 146 -16.60 -13.44 5.20
N ARG A 147 -17.78 -14.07 5.23
CA ARG A 147 -18.55 -14.32 6.46
C ARG A 147 -17.76 -15.11 7.51
N ARG A 148 -16.95 -16.07 7.07
CA ARG A 148 -16.11 -16.86 7.99
C ARG A 148 -15.01 -16.00 8.59
N VAL A 149 -14.30 -15.23 7.77
CA VAL A 149 -13.20 -14.35 8.21
C VAL A 149 -13.70 -13.28 9.17
N MET A 150 -14.76 -12.55 8.81
CA MET A 150 -15.35 -11.54 9.69
C MET A 150 -15.92 -12.18 10.97
N GLY A 151 -16.61 -13.32 10.84
CA GLY A 151 -17.14 -14.03 12.00
C GLY A 151 -16.08 -14.54 12.98
N GLN A 152 -14.87 -14.89 12.49
CA GLN A 152 -13.74 -15.23 13.37
C GLN A 152 -13.27 -14.01 14.17
N MET A 153 -13.20 -12.84 13.54
CA MET A 153 -12.86 -11.60 14.24
C MET A 153 -13.92 -11.19 15.26
N ASP A 154 -15.20 -11.29 14.90
CA ASP A 154 -16.35 -11.02 15.79
C ASP A 154 -16.36 -11.92 17.03
N ARG A 155 -15.89 -13.17 16.90
CA ARG A 155 -15.87 -14.18 17.97
C ARG A 155 -14.47 -14.40 18.56
N SER A 156 -13.56 -13.44 18.39
CA SER A 156 -12.18 -13.55 18.87
C SER A 156 -12.02 -13.47 20.41
N GLY A 157 -13.11 -13.23 21.14
CA GLY A 157 -13.07 -12.90 22.58
C GLY A 157 -12.93 -11.39 22.83
N SER A 158 -12.63 -10.60 21.80
CA SER A 158 -12.68 -9.14 21.81
C SER A 158 -13.56 -8.66 20.67
N ALA A 159 -14.84 -8.39 20.96
CA ALA A 159 -15.83 -8.01 19.96
C ALA A 159 -15.39 -6.81 19.09
N ASP A 160 -14.56 -5.93 19.66
CA ASP A 160 -13.98 -4.77 18.97
C ASP A 160 -13.12 -5.14 17.78
N LEU A 161 -12.53 -6.34 17.70
CA LEU A 161 -11.69 -6.72 16.55
C LEU A 161 -12.50 -6.71 15.25
N GLY A 162 -13.73 -7.24 15.28
CA GLY A 162 -14.63 -7.20 14.13
C GLY A 162 -15.14 -5.79 13.82
N LEU A 163 -15.36 -4.96 14.84
CA LEU A 163 -15.74 -3.55 14.66
C LEU A 163 -14.61 -2.74 14.02
N MET A 164 -13.38 -2.93 14.49
CA MET A 164 -12.17 -2.31 13.95
C MET A 164 -11.97 -2.70 12.48
N ALA A 165 -12.17 -3.98 12.13
CA ALA A 165 -12.14 -4.40 10.73
C ALA A 165 -13.17 -3.64 9.88
N ARG A 166 -14.43 -3.54 10.34
CA ARG A 166 -15.48 -2.79 9.61
C ARG A 166 -15.15 -1.31 9.44
N LEU A 167 -14.59 -0.66 10.46
CA LEU A 167 -14.14 0.73 10.38
C LEU A 167 -13.02 0.91 9.37
N VAL A 168 -11.99 0.05 9.42
CA VAL A 168 -10.85 0.08 8.49
C VAL A 168 -11.31 -0.15 7.05
N TYR A 169 -12.15 -1.16 6.82
CA TYR A 169 -12.67 -1.44 5.48
C TYR A 169 -13.60 -0.32 4.98
N GLY A 170 -14.45 0.25 5.83
CA GLY A 170 -15.33 1.36 5.48
C GLY A 170 -14.59 2.64 5.13
N TYR A 171 -13.82 3.17 6.08
CA TYR A 171 -13.26 4.53 6.00
C TYR A 171 -11.87 4.60 5.34
N ILE A 172 -11.10 3.51 5.34
CA ILE A 172 -9.72 3.52 4.82
C ILE A 172 -9.64 2.79 3.48
N LEU A 173 -10.03 1.51 3.43
CA LEU A 173 -9.70 0.64 2.30
C LEU A 173 -10.70 0.72 1.14
N SER A 174 -11.99 0.91 1.41
CA SER A 174 -13.04 0.85 0.38
C SER A 174 -13.19 2.11 -0.48
N ASN A 175 -12.55 3.22 -0.12
CA ASN A 175 -12.42 4.35 -1.04
C ASN A 175 -11.52 3.91 -2.20
N THR A 176 -12.00 3.97 -3.44
CA THR A 176 -11.22 3.53 -4.62
C THR A 176 -11.10 4.61 -5.68
N ASP A 177 -11.15 5.88 -5.27
CA ASP A 177 -11.17 7.01 -6.20
C ASP A 177 -9.78 7.23 -6.81
N ALA A 178 -8.71 7.06 -6.03
CA ALA A 178 -7.32 7.19 -6.48
C ALA A 178 -6.63 5.84 -6.80
N LEU A 179 -6.97 4.79 -6.04
CA LEU A 179 -6.47 3.43 -6.26
C LEU A 179 -7.65 2.46 -6.39
N THR A 180 -7.62 1.67 -7.45
CA THR A 180 -8.63 0.64 -7.73
C THR A 180 -8.68 -0.43 -6.63
N PRO A 181 -9.73 -1.29 -6.59
CA PRO A 181 -9.79 -2.40 -5.65
C PRO A 181 -8.59 -3.36 -5.71
N VAL A 182 -8.08 -3.62 -6.92
CA VAL A 182 -6.92 -4.51 -7.11
C VAL A 182 -5.63 -3.84 -6.64
N GLU A 183 -5.42 -2.56 -6.95
CA GLU A 183 -4.26 -1.80 -6.47
C GLU A 183 -4.25 -1.65 -4.96
N THR A 184 -5.42 -1.52 -4.35
CA THR A 184 -5.57 -1.57 -2.88
C THR A 184 -5.07 -2.90 -2.31
N SER A 185 -5.32 -4.01 -3.01
CA SER A 185 -4.79 -5.31 -2.60
C SER A 185 -3.26 -5.37 -2.74
N TYR A 186 -2.69 -4.74 -3.78
CA TYR A 186 -1.23 -4.60 -3.92
C TYR A 186 -0.60 -3.80 -2.78
N VAL A 187 -1.25 -2.71 -2.34
CA VAL A 187 -0.82 -1.94 -1.16
C VAL A 187 -0.81 -2.83 0.09
N LEU A 188 -1.83 -3.66 0.30
CA LEU A 188 -1.87 -4.55 1.46
C LEU A 188 -0.84 -5.68 1.37
N ILE A 189 -0.59 -6.24 0.18
CA ILE A 189 0.51 -7.19 -0.04
C ILE A 189 1.86 -6.53 0.31
N ALA A 190 2.11 -5.33 -0.23
CA ALA A 190 3.30 -4.53 0.04
C ALA A 190 3.46 -4.15 1.53
N SER A 191 2.34 -4.09 2.26
CA SER A 191 2.36 -3.75 3.67
C SER A 191 2.53 -4.96 4.60
N LEU A 192 2.06 -6.14 4.19
CA LEU A 192 2.03 -7.33 5.05
C LEU A 192 3.29 -8.19 4.93
N ILE A 193 3.92 -8.24 3.74
CA ILE A 193 5.18 -8.99 3.55
C ILE A 193 6.29 -8.50 4.50
N PRO A 194 6.57 -7.20 4.67
CA PRO A 194 7.65 -6.75 5.55
C PRO A 194 7.38 -7.00 7.04
N GLN A 195 6.16 -7.40 7.41
CA GLN A 195 5.73 -7.60 8.80
C GLN A 195 5.67 -9.08 9.21
N ASP A 196 5.97 -10.02 8.30
CA ASP A 196 5.93 -11.47 8.55
C ASP A 196 4.56 -12.00 9.05
N VAL A 197 3.47 -11.47 8.50
CA VAL A 197 2.09 -11.80 8.89
C VAL A 197 1.36 -12.61 7.81
N ASN A 198 1.88 -13.81 7.55
CA ASN A 198 1.37 -14.73 6.54
C ASN A 198 -0.15 -15.05 6.64
N PRO A 199 -0.76 -15.22 7.83
CA PRO A 199 -2.21 -15.47 7.93
C PRO A 199 -3.06 -14.37 7.27
N GLN A 200 -2.67 -13.11 7.44
CA GLN A 200 -3.33 -11.95 6.84
C GLN A 200 -2.96 -11.84 5.35
N LEU A 201 -1.68 -12.02 5.01
CA LEU A 201 -1.17 -11.92 3.63
C LEU A 201 -1.93 -12.84 2.65
N LYS A 202 -2.21 -14.09 3.05
CA LYS A 202 -2.93 -15.07 2.20
C LYS A 202 -4.29 -14.55 1.72
N GLY A 203 -5.02 -13.86 2.58
CA GLY A 203 -6.32 -13.26 2.23
C GLY A 203 -6.19 -12.19 1.14
N HIS A 204 -5.16 -11.35 1.23
CA HIS A 204 -4.92 -10.26 0.28
C HIS A 204 -4.29 -10.73 -1.04
N LEU A 205 -3.46 -11.78 -1.02
CA LEU A 205 -2.97 -12.44 -2.22
C LEU A 205 -4.14 -13.00 -3.06
N ARG A 206 -5.05 -13.74 -2.41
CA ARG A 206 -6.26 -14.23 -3.09
C ARG A 206 -7.23 -13.10 -3.45
N GLY A 207 -7.31 -12.09 -2.60
CA GLY A 207 -8.13 -10.91 -2.81
C GLY A 207 -7.73 -10.10 -4.03
N ALA A 208 -6.44 -9.99 -4.33
CA ALA A 208 -5.96 -9.37 -5.57
C ALA A 208 -6.49 -10.13 -6.81
N LEU A 209 -6.47 -11.47 -6.78
CA LEU A 209 -7.04 -12.30 -7.86
C LEU A 209 -8.55 -12.08 -8.00
N ASN A 210 -9.30 -12.05 -6.88
CA ASN A 210 -10.73 -11.74 -6.88
C ASN A 210 -11.00 -10.29 -7.37
N GLY A 211 -10.03 -9.40 -7.22
CA GLY A 211 -10.03 -8.03 -7.72
C GLY A 211 -9.74 -7.90 -9.22
N GLY A 212 -9.34 -8.99 -9.89
CA GLY A 212 -9.04 -9.04 -11.32
C GLY A 212 -7.56 -9.17 -11.68
N ALA A 213 -6.66 -9.25 -10.69
CA ALA A 213 -5.24 -9.51 -10.97
C ALA A 213 -5.03 -10.91 -11.55
N SER A 214 -4.07 -11.03 -12.46
CA SER A 214 -3.51 -12.32 -12.85
C SER A 214 -2.59 -12.87 -11.76
N VAL A 215 -2.34 -14.18 -11.79
CA VAL A 215 -1.36 -14.84 -10.91
C VAL A 215 0.04 -14.26 -11.12
N ALA A 216 0.40 -13.92 -12.36
CA ALA A 216 1.69 -13.34 -12.70
C ALA A 216 1.86 -11.95 -12.07
N GLU A 217 0.85 -11.09 -12.15
CA GLU A 217 0.88 -9.77 -11.50
C GLU A 217 1.03 -9.87 -9.98
N VAL A 218 0.27 -10.75 -9.31
CA VAL A 218 0.38 -10.90 -7.85
C VAL A 218 1.77 -11.40 -7.45
N ARG A 219 2.36 -12.32 -8.21
CA ARG A 219 3.73 -12.78 -7.99
C ARG A 219 4.75 -11.66 -8.24
N ALA A 220 4.58 -10.88 -9.30
CA ALA A 220 5.46 -9.74 -9.59
C ALA A 220 5.44 -8.69 -8.48
N VAL A 221 4.26 -8.35 -7.94
CA VAL A 221 4.12 -7.46 -6.78
C VAL A 221 4.84 -8.04 -5.57
N ARG A 222 4.59 -9.32 -5.25
CA ARG A 222 5.26 -10.02 -4.14
C ARG A 222 6.79 -9.97 -4.29
N ASP A 223 7.29 -10.25 -5.49
CA ASP A 223 8.73 -10.30 -5.77
C ASP A 223 9.40 -8.93 -5.68
N VAL A 224 8.72 -7.85 -6.06
CA VAL A 224 9.22 -6.47 -5.83
C VAL A 224 9.34 -6.19 -4.35
N VAL A 225 8.32 -6.53 -3.57
CA VAL A 225 8.29 -6.26 -2.12
C VAL A 225 9.39 -7.05 -1.41
N ILE A 226 9.59 -8.32 -1.77
CA ILE A 226 10.67 -9.16 -1.23
C ILE A 226 12.04 -8.57 -1.58
N LYS A 227 12.30 -8.16 -2.83
CA LYS A 227 13.58 -7.54 -3.21
C LYS A 227 13.90 -6.31 -2.37
N ILE A 228 12.90 -5.48 -2.08
CA ILE A 228 13.08 -4.28 -1.23
C ILE A 228 13.38 -4.69 0.22
N CYS A 229 12.66 -5.70 0.74
CA CYS A 229 12.89 -6.22 2.09
C CYS A 229 14.30 -6.80 2.23
N GLU A 230 14.75 -7.63 1.29
CA GLU A 230 16.10 -8.19 1.27
C GLU A 230 17.17 -7.11 1.15
N ALA A 231 16.95 -6.10 0.29
CA ALA A 231 17.84 -4.94 0.20
C ALA A 231 17.88 -4.08 1.47
N SER A 232 16.83 -4.15 2.30
CA SER A 232 16.81 -3.55 3.65
C SER A 232 17.45 -4.42 4.73
N GLY A 233 18.01 -5.57 4.34
CA GLY A 233 18.66 -6.53 5.23
C GLY A 233 17.72 -7.57 5.85
N MET A 234 16.47 -7.69 5.39
CA MET A 234 15.59 -8.77 5.88
C MET A 234 16.05 -10.12 5.33
N GLU A 235 16.07 -11.13 6.21
CA GLU A 235 16.49 -12.49 5.85
C GLU A 235 15.54 -13.58 6.38
N ARG A 236 15.78 -14.83 5.99
CA ARG A 236 15.09 -15.97 6.59
C ARG A 236 15.66 -16.20 7.99
N LEU A 237 14.83 -16.05 9.01
CA LEU A 237 15.25 -16.30 10.39
C LEU A 237 15.35 -17.81 10.67
N SER A 238 16.29 -18.20 11.54
CA SER A 238 16.38 -19.57 12.03
C SER A 238 15.12 -19.95 12.83
N ALA A 239 14.80 -21.25 12.89
CA ALA A 239 13.60 -21.72 13.57
C ALA A 239 13.61 -21.42 15.08
N ASP A 240 14.80 -21.31 15.67
CA ASP A 240 15.06 -21.00 17.07
C ASP A 240 15.33 -19.50 17.33
N ALA A 241 15.28 -18.64 16.30
CA ALA A 241 15.50 -17.21 16.46
C ALA A 241 14.44 -16.58 17.38
N VAL A 242 14.89 -16.00 18.49
CA VAL A 242 14.01 -15.27 19.42
C VAL A 242 13.48 -13.99 18.78
N GLY A 243 14.31 -13.31 17.98
CA GLY A 243 13.96 -12.12 17.20
C GLY A 243 14.91 -11.96 16.02
N GLY A 244 14.70 -10.92 15.24
CA GLY A 244 15.52 -10.63 14.06
C GLY A 244 14.80 -9.73 13.08
N TRP A 245 15.52 -9.31 12.05
CA TRP A 245 14.98 -8.54 10.95
C TRP A 245 14.76 -9.47 9.76
N GLY A 246 13.54 -9.99 9.60
CA GLY A 246 13.32 -11.07 8.65
C GLY A 246 12.01 -11.82 8.81
N TRP A 247 11.90 -12.96 8.13
CA TRP A 247 10.72 -13.81 8.10
C TRP A 247 10.93 -15.13 8.85
N ARG A 248 9.96 -15.51 9.69
CA ARG A 248 9.91 -16.78 10.43
C ARG A 248 9.33 -17.94 9.63
N SER A 249 8.61 -17.66 8.54
CA SER A 249 8.22 -18.66 7.55
C SER A 249 8.52 -18.19 6.13
N GLU A 250 8.42 -19.09 5.15
CA GLU A 250 8.43 -18.67 3.74
C GLU A 250 7.28 -17.70 3.50
N VAL A 251 7.56 -16.56 2.83
CA VAL A 251 6.54 -15.57 2.49
C VAL A 251 5.46 -16.24 1.65
N ALA A 252 4.20 -16.16 2.06
CA ALA A 252 3.09 -16.83 1.38
C ALA A 252 3.03 -16.45 -0.10
N SER A 253 2.54 -17.38 -0.93
CA SER A 253 2.32 -17.21 -2.37
C SER A 253 0.87 -17.52 -2.74
N VAL A 254 0.47 -17.13 -3.95
CA VAL A 254 -0.86 -17.36 -4.55
C VAL A 254 -1.05 -18.79 -5.03
#